data_AF-A0A8J6RJV6-F1
#
_entry.id   AF-A0A8J6RJV6-F1
#
_cell.length_a   1.000
_cell.length_b   1.000
_cell.length_c   1.000
_cell.angle_alpha   90.00
_cell.angle_beta   90.00
_cell.angle_gamma   90.00
#
_symmetry.space_group_name_H-M   'P 1'
#
loop_
_entity.id
_entity.type
_entity.pdbx_description
1 polymer ?
#
loop_
_entity_poly.entity_id
_entity_poly.type
_entity_poly.pdbx_seq_one_letter_code
_entity_poly.pdbx_strand_id
1 'polypeptide(L)'
;MAAGQLPSSSLVKTLVDDAYDRFKPIDEGVVADYIPALAAVPRHLFGVCVVGTNGAIHGAGDIDYEFSIQSVSKPFVFALICQAIGEAAAQAKLGVNSTGLPFNSVIALERIEEGTNNPMVNAGAIATTSLAPGDTAEAKWQFIQTQLSRFAGRDLSLNQAVYESEAATNQRNTGIAKLLHAYDRIFFDPVEATDVYTKQCSLNVTAKDLAVMAATLANGGVNPVTRDAIIDPIHCQHVLAVMVTAGLYENSGDWLYETGLPGKSGVSGGLVTVSPGKGGLATFAPPLDEAGNSVKGQLVTQFLSEQLGLNLFASRPSSEVIG
;
A
#
# COMPACT_ATOMS: atom_id res chain seq x y z
N MET A 1 -14.00 9.74 -19.25
CA MET A 1 -14.62 9.52 -17.92
C MET A 1 -13.65 8.71 -17.06
N ALA A 2 -13.44 9.10 -15.80
CA ALA A 2 -12.69 8.29 -14.82
C ALA A 2 -13.39 6.95 -14.51
N ALA A 3 -14.69 6.85 -14.80
CA ALA A 3 -15.43 5.59 -14.86
C ALA A 3 -15.25 4.92 -16.24
N GLY A 4 -14.71 3.70 -16.25
CA GLY A 4 -14.54 2.87 -17.44
C GLY A 4 -13.82 1.57 -17.09
N GLN A 5 -13.79 0.61 -18.01
CA GLN A 5 -12.92 -0.57 -17.90
C GLN A 5 -11.51 -0.21 -18.37
N LEU A 6 -10.52 -1.05 -18.02
CA LEU A 6 -9.23 -1.03 -18.73
C LEU A 6 -9.45 -1.20 -20.24
N PRO A 7 -8.54 -0.71 -21.09
CA PRO A 7 -8.60 -0.99 -22.52
C PRO A 7 -8.47 -2.49 -22.80
N SER A 8 -8.47 -2.87 -24.09
CA SER A 8 -8.35 -4.28 -24.47
C SER A 8 -7.14 -4.95 -23.79
N SER A 9 -7.32 -6.21 -23.39
CA SER A 9 -6.28 -7.04 -22.78
C SER A 9 -4.95 -7.03 -23.56
N SER A 10 -5.04 -7.03 -24.89
CA SER A 10 -3.86 -6.91 -25.77
C SER A 10 -3.15 -5.56 -25.63
N LEU A 11 -3.89 -4.45 -25.57
CA LEU A 11 -3.30 -3.13 -25.38
C LEU A 11 -2.68 -2.99 -23.99
N VAL A 12 -3.35 -3.47 -22.94
CA VAL A 12 -2.81 -3.46 -21.58
C VAL A 12 -1.49 -4.24 -21.52
N LYS A 13 -1.44 -5.44 -22.09
CA LYS A 13 -0.21 -6.25 -22.14
C LYS A 13 0.91 -5.54 -22.88
N THR A 14 0.65 -4.99 -24.06
CA THR A 14 1.65 -4.25 -24.84
C THR A 14 2.23 -3.07 -24.06
N LEU A 15 1.38 -2.31 -23.37
CA LEU A 15 1.82 -1.15 -22.58
C LEU A 15 2.60 -1.55 -21.32
N VAL A 16 2.22 -2.65 -20.67
CA VAL A 16 2.99 -3.21 -19.53
C VAL A 16 4.38 -3.67 -19.99
N ASP A 17 4.48 -4.31 -21.15
CA ASP A 17 5.77 -4.72 -21.72
C ASP A 17 6.64 -3.51 -22.10
N ASP A 18 6.07 -2.50 -22.76
CA ASP A 18 6.78 -1.25 -23.09
C ASP A 18 7.26 -0.53 -21.83
N ALA A 19 6.42 -0.43 -20.80
CA ALA A 19 6.82 0.16 -19.52
C ALA A 19 8.01 -0.59 -18.89
N TYR A 20 7.95 -1.93 -18.88
CA TYR A 20 9.04 -2.74 -18.37
C TYR A 20 10.34 -2.52 -19.18
N ASP A 21 10.30 -2.68 -20.50
CA ASP A 21 11.50 -2.56 -21.35
C ASP A 21 12.09 -1.14 -21.33
N ARG A 22 11.24 -0.12 -21.27
CA ARG A 22 11.64 1.30 -21.20
C ARG A 22 12.40 1.63 -19.93
N PHE A 23 11.94 1.14 -18.79
CA PHE A 23 12.49 1.54 -17.48
C PHE A 23 13.44 0.51 -16.87
N LYS A 24 13.54 -0.69 -17.44
CA LYS A 24 14.52 -1.72 -17.03
C LYS A 24 15.97 -1.21 -17.00
N PRO A 25 16.46 -0.39 -17.95
CA PRO A 25 17.84 0.07 -17.97
C PRO A 25 18.19 1.12 -16.90
N ILE A 26 17.20 1.73 -16.25
CA ILE A 26 17.43 2.70 -15.17
C ILE A 26 18.07 1.97 -13.97
N ASP A 27 19.13 2.52 -13.38
CA ASP A 27 19.81 1.94 -12.20
C ASP A 27 20.05 2.98 -11.10
N GLU A 28 19.15 3.97 -11.04
CA GLU A 28 19.16 5.02 -10.02
C GLU A 28 18.59 4.55 -8.68
N GLY A 29 18.97 5.23 -7.61
CA GLY A 29 18.52 4.95 -6.25
C GLY A 29 19.39 3.94 -5.48
N VAL A 30 18.99 3.65 -4.25
CA VAL A 30 19.70 2.78 -3.31
C VAL A 30 18.79 1.71 -2.73
N VAL A 31 19.29 0.48 -2.59
CA VAL A 31 18.54 -0.57 -1.88
C VAL A 31 18.54 -0.24 -0.40
N ALA A 32 17.39 -0.37 0.26
CA ALA A 32 17.30 -0.17 1.71
C ALA A 32 18.24 -1.14 2.44
N ASP A 33 19.11 -0.60 3.31
CA ASP A 33 20.20 -1.34 3.92
C ASP A 33 20.24 -1.26 5.47
N TYR A 34 19.25 -0.61 6.08
CA TYR A 34 19.16 -0.46 7.53
C TYR A 34 18.95 -1.79 8.27
N ILE A 35 18.44 -2.82 7.56
CA ILE A 35 18.44 -4.22 8.02
C ILE A 35 19.11 -5.15 7.00
N PRO A 36 19.85 -6.18 7.44
CA PRO A 36 20.54 -7.11 6.54
C PRO A 36 19.62 -7.82 5.55
N ALA A 37 18.39 -8.14 5.97
CA ALA A 37 17.43 -8.86 5.14
C ALA A 37 16.99 -8.04 3.90
N LEU A 38 16.91 -6.71 4.00
CA LEU A 38 16.61 -5.84 2.84
C LEU A 38 17.86 -5.58 2.00
N ALA A 39 19.02 -5.39 2.65
CA ALA A 39 20.30 -5.17 1.97
C ALA A 39 20.68 -6.34 1.04
N ALA A 40 20.24 -7.56 1.37
CA ALA A 40 20.50 -8.77 0.61
C ALA A 40 19.64 -8.91 -0.66
N VAL A 41 18.60 -8.10 -0.84
CA VAL A 41 17.71 -8.21 -2.01
C VAL A 41 18.45 -7.78 -3.28
N PRO A 42 18.46 -8.59 -4.35
CA PRO A 42 19.16 -8.24 -5.58
C PRO A 42 18.61 -6.95 -6.21
N ARG A 43 19.46 -5.92 -6.32
CA ARG A 43 19.08 -4.58 -6.84
C ARG A 43 18.46 -4.58 -8.25
N HIS A 44 18.75 -5.59 -9.06
CA HIS A 44 18.34 -5.64 -10.47
C HIS A 44 16.92 -6.18 -10.68
N LEU A 45 16.29 -6.71 -9.63
CA LEU A 45 14.92 -7.22 -9.69
C LEU A 45 13.94 -6.11 -10.09
N PHE A 46 13.05 -6.44 -11.01
CA PHE A 46 12.07 -5.50 -11.51
C PHE A 46 10.81 -6.23 -12.00
N GLY A 47 9.68 -5.98 -11.34
CA GLY A 47 8.37 -6.52 -11.73
C GLY A 47 7.34 -5.42 -11.89
N VAL A 48 6.49 -5.55 -12.92
CA VAL A 48 5.35 -4.66 -13.19
C VAL A 48 4.10 -5.51 -13.39
N CYS A 49 3.01 -5.22 -12.69
CA CYS A 49 1.77 -5.96 -12.83
C CYS A 49 0.53 -5.06 -12.77
N VAL A 50 -0.37 -5.21 -13.74
CA VAL A 50 -1.69 -4.57 -13.80
C VAL A 50 -2.76 -5.65 -13.69
N VAL A 51 -3.73 -5.45 -12.80
CA VAL A 51 -4.89 -6.35 -12.63
C VAL A 51 -6.19 -5.56 -12.78
N GLY A 52 -7.03 -5.97 -13.72
CA GLY A 52 -8.34 -5.37 -13.93
C GLY A 52 -9.38 -5.82 -12.91
N THR A 53 -10.44 -5.03 -12.70
CA THR A 53 -11.61 -5.42 -11.88
C THR A 53 -12.34 -6.66 -12.45
N ASN A 54 -12.14 -6.95 -13.73
CA ASN A 54 -12.61 -8.19 -14.37
C ASN A 54 -11.80 -9.44 -14.00
N GLY A 55 -10.62 -9.29 -13.38
CA GLY A 55 -9.70 -10.37 -13.02
C GLY A 55 -8.60 -10.65 -14.04
N ALA A 56 -8.50 -9.88 -15.14
CA ALA A 56 -7.41 -10.01 -16.09
C ALA A 56 -6.08 -9.53 -15.47
N ILE A 57 -5.02 -10.32 -15.63
CA ILE A 57 -3.69 -10.06 -15.06
C ILE A 57 -2.69 -9.87 -16.20
N HIS A 58 -1.95 -8.76 -16.15
CA HIS A 58 -0.93 -8.40 -17.13
C HIS A 58 0.36 -8.06 -16.40
N GLY A 59 1.39 -8.87 -16.57
CA GLY A 59 2.68 -8.63 -15.91
C GLY A 59 3.88 -8.81 -16.82
N ALA A 60 4.98 -8.17 -16.44
CA ALA A 60 6.29 -8.24 -17.07
C ALA A 60 7.40 -8.21 -16.01
N GLY A 61 8.48 -8.98 -16.24
CA GLY A 61 9.61 -9.09 -15.32
C GLY A 61 9.36 -10.02 -14.13
N ASP A 62 9.96 -9.68 -12.99
CA ASP A 62 10.02 -10.49 -11.76
C ASP A 62 8.72 -10.41 -10.92
N ILE A 63 7.56 -10.57 -11.57
CA ILE A 63 6.25 -10.31 -10.94
C ILE A 63 5.88 -11.30 -9.83
N ASP A 64 6.51 -12.48 -9.83
CA ASP A 64 6.29 -13.58 -8.88
C ASP A 64 7.43 -13.70 -7.85
N TYR A 65 8.41 -12.78 -7.85
CA TYR A 65 9.46 -12.74 -6.83
C TYR A 65 8.85 -12.31 -5.48
N GLU A 66 9.09 -13.08 -4.42
CA GLU A 66 8.58 -12.77 -3.09
C GLU A 66 9.49 -11.76 -2.36
N PHE A 67 8.89 -10.71 -1.83
CA PHE A 67 9.51 -9.70 -0.99
C PHE A 67 8.58 -9.31 0.17
N SER A 68 9.13 -8.66 1.19
CA SER A 68 8.32 -8.23 2.34
C SER A 68 7.43 -7.03 1.98
N ILE A 69 6.15 -7.09 2.35
CA ILE A 69 5.13 -6.07 2.02
C ILE A 69 5.42 -4.69 2.62
N GLN A 70 6.09 -4.63 3.77
CA GLN A 70 6.45 -3.39 4.46
C GLN A 70 5.24 -2.45 4.64
N SER A 71 5.45 -1.14 4.46
CA SER A 71 4.40 -0.11 4.60
C SER A 71 3.28 -0.20 3.56
N VAL A 72 3.40 -1.03 2.51
CA VAL A 72 2.30 -1.26 1.57
C VAL A 72 1.11 -1.96 2.23
N SER A 73 1.33 -2.64 3.37
CA SER A 73 0.28 -3.30 4.15
C SER A 73 -0.72 -2.33 4.80
N LYS A 74 -0.28 -1.10 5.11
CA LYS A 74 -1.03 -0.11 5.90
C LYS A 74 -2.43 0.21 5.34
N PRO A 75 -2.61 0.57 4.05
CA PRO A 75 -3.94 0.85 3.51
C PRO A 75 -4.89 -0.34 3.64
N PHE A 76 -4.40 -1.57 3.45
CA PHE A 76 -5.23 -2.76 3.54
C PHE A 76 -5.65 -3.04 4.98
N VAL A 77 -4.74 -2.90 5.95
CA VAL A 77 -5.09 -3.06 7.36
C VAL A 77 -6.03 -1.95 7.83
N PHE A 78 -5.84 -0.70 7.38
CA PHE A 78 -6.81 0.36 7.63
C PHE A 78 -8.21 0.02 7.08
N ALA A 79 -8.28 -0.54 5.87
CA ALA A 79 -9.54 -0.98 5.29
C ALA A 79 -10.24 -2.05 6.14
N LEU A 80 -9.48 -3.00 6.68
CA LEU A 80 -9.99 -4.03 7.59
C LEU A 80 -10.48 -3.46 8.92
N ILE A 81 -9.81 -2.44 9.45
CA ILE A 81 -10.28 -1.76 10.66
C ILE A 81 -11.56 -0.99 10.38
N CYS A 82 -11.64 -0.26 9.27
CA CYS A 82 -12.89 0.39 8.85
C CYS A 82 -14.05 -0.62 8.76
N GLN A 83 -13.81 -1.83 8.21
CA GLN A 83 -14.81 -2.89 8.18
C GLN A 83 -15.21 -3.38 9.58
N ALA A 84 -14.26 -3.47 10.50
CA ALA A 84 -14.48 -4.04 11.83
C ALA A 84 -15.20 -3.08 12.79
N ILE A 85 -14.91 -1.77 12.73
CA ILE A 85 -15.42 -0.79 13.70
C ILE A 85 -16.23 0.36 13.07
N GLY A 86 -16.36 0.40 11.75
CA GLY A 86 -16.97 1.48 11.00
C GLY A 86 -16.00 2.63 10.68
N GLU A 87 -16.19 3.28 9.53
CA GLU A 87 -15.33 4.36 9.03
C GLU A 87 -15.31 5.59 9.94
N ALA A 88 -16.45 5.93 10.57
CA ALA A 88 -16.53 7.08 11.46
C ALA A 88 -15.70 6.87 12.74
N ALA A 89 -15.76 5.67 13.32
CA ALA A 89 -14.96 5.33 14.50
C ALA A 89 -13.47 5.23 14.17
N ALA A 90 -13.13 4.66 13.01
CA ALA A 90 -11.76 4.60 12.51
C ALA A 90 -11.20 6.02 12.27
N GLN A 91 -11.96 6.90 11.63
CA GLN A 91 -11.58 8.30 11.41
C GLN A 91 -11.33 9.04 12.73
N ALA A 92 -12.25 8.93 13.70
CA ALA A 92 -12.13 9.59 14.99
C ALA A 92 -10.88 9.13 15.76
N LYS A 93 -10.53 7.84 15.68
CA LYS A 93 -9.40 7.26 16.40
C LYS A 93 -8.06 7.49 15.71
N LEU A 94 -8.01 7.46 14.38
CA LEU A 94 -6.76 7.40 13.61
C LEU A 94 -6.45 8.73 12.89
N GLY A 95 -7.48 9.50 12.54
CA GLY A 95 -7.37 10.66 11.67
C GLY A 95 -7.24 10.27 10.18
N VAL A 96 -7.38 11.26 9.31
CA VAL A 96 -7.31 11.12 7.84
C VAL A 96 -6.49 12.22 7.15
N ASN A 97 -5.80 13.05 7.93
CA ASN A 97 -5.12 14.25 7.45
C ASN A 97 -3.62 14.00 7.28
N SER A 98 -3.03 14.65 6.26
CA SER A 98 -1.58 14.65 6.05
C SER A 98 -0.87 15.38 7.19
N THR A 99 0.32 14.89 7.56
CA THR A 99 1.12 15.45 8.68
C THR A 99 1.91 16.70 8.30
N GLY A 100 2.22 16.88 7.01
CA GLY A 100 3.20 17.89 6.54
C GLY A 100 4.62 17.67 7.07
N LEU A 101 4.92 16.48 7.61
CA LEU A 101 6.18 16.09 8.25
C LEU A 101 6.53 14.64 7.86
N PRO A 102 7.81 14.21 7.92
CA PRO A 102 8.22 12.85 7.59
C PRO A 102 7.41 11.78 8.32
N PHE A 103 7.19 10.64 7.67
CA PHE A 103 6.25 9.59 8.11
C PHE A 103 6.51 8.94 9.47
N ASN A 104 7.71 9.18 10.00
CA ASN A 104 8.21 8.64 11.25
C ASN A 104 8.43 9.74 12.31
N SER A 105 7.99 10.97 12.03
CA SER A 105 8.19 12.16 12.89
C SER A 105 7.38 12.08 14.19
N VAL A 106 8.08 12.17 15.33
CA VAL A 106 7.46 12.29 16.66
C VAL A 106 6.83 13.67 16.87
N ILE A 107 7.39 14.70 16.26
CA ILE A 107 6.87 16.08 16.31
C ILE A 107 5.44 16.14 15.74
N ALA A 108 5.12 15.28 14.76
CA ALA A 108 3.77 15.19 14.22
C ALA A 108 2.75 14.66 15.23
N LEU A 109 3.16 13.89 16.24
CA LEU A 109 2.29 13.40 17.31
C LEU A 109 2.04 14.45 18.38
N GLU A 110 3.06 15.24 18.71
CA GLU A 110 2.96 16.29 19.74
C GLU A 110 2.13 17.51 19.30
N ARG A 111 1.99 17.72 17.97
CA ARG A 111 1.28 18.88 17.40
C ARG A 111 -0.24 18.67 17.20
N ILE A 112 -0.77 17.49 17.51
CA ILE A 112 -2.19 17.18 17.32
C ILE A 112 -2.91 16.95 18.64
N GLU A 113 -4.10 17.54 18.76
CA GLU A 113 -4.96 17.43 19.96
C GLU A 113 -5.62 16.05 20.07
N GLU A 114 -5.94 15.39 18.94
CA GLU A 114 -6.61 14.09 18.89
C GLU A 114 -6.10 13.20 17.73
N GLY A 115 -6.20 11.87 17.89
CA GLY A 115 -5.87 10.88 16.86
C GLY A 115 -4.38 10.68 16.57
N THR A 116 -4.05 10.16 15.37
CA THR A 116 -2.67 9.82 14.96
C THR A 116 -2.20 10.50 13.66
N ASN A 117 -2.91 11.56 13.24
CA ASN A 117 -2.88 12.18 11.91
C ASN A 117 -3.57 11.35 10.82
N ASN A 118 -3.00 10.19 10.48
CA ASN A 118 -3.52 9.27 9.47
C ASN A 118 -2.94 7.84 9.62
N PRO A 119 -3.60 6.81 9.09
CA PRO A 119 -3.13 5.42 9.17
C PRO A 119 -1.93 5.07 8.25
N MET A 120 -1.44 5.99 7.41
CA MET A 120 -0.34 5.71 6.46
C MET A 120 1.05 5.99 7.06
N VAL A 121 1.12 6.82 8.10
CA VAL A 121 2.33 7.04 8.91
C VAL A 121 2.51 5.93 9.96
N ASN A 122 3.73 5.74 10.48
CA ASN A 122 4.00 4.60 11.38
C ASN A 122 3.16 4.64 12.66
N ALA A 123 2.98 5.81 13.26
CA ALA A 123 2.19 5.93 14.48
C ALA A 123 0.72 5.53 14.26
N GLY A 124 0.10 6.04 13.20
CA GLY A 124 -1.26 5.67 12.86
C GLY A 124 -1.39 4.22 12.42
N ALA A 125 -0.40 3.66 11.74
CA ALA A 125 -0.39 2.25 11.39
C ALA A 125 -0.33 1.34 12.64
N ILE A 126 0.52 1.64 13.62
CA ILE A 126 0.59 0.88 14.89
C ILE A 126 -0.73 1.00 15.66
N ALA A 127 -1.30 2.21 15.75
CA ALA A 127 -2.62 2.40 16.36
C ALA A 127 -3.72 1.63 15.61
N THR A 128 -3.67 1.61 14.27
CA THR A 128 -4.58 0.83 13.41
C THR A 128 -4.44 -0.66 13.71
N THR A 129 -3.23 -1.19 13.77
CA THR A 129 -2.96 -2.60 14.12
C THR A 129 -3.49 -2.94 15.51
N SER A 130 -3.39 -2.03 16.48
CA SER A 130 -3.93 -2.25 17.84
C SER A 130 -5.46 -2.43 17.87
N LEU A 131 -6.18 -1.88 16.89
CA LEU A 131 -7.63 -2.00 16.74
C LEU A 131 -8.09 -3.31 16.08
N ALA A 132 -7.17 -4.15 15.60
CA ALA A 132 -7.54 -5.42 14.98
C ALA A 132 -8.41 -6.26 15.94
N PRO A 133 -9.45 -6.96 15.45
CA PRO A 133 -10.24 -7.86 16.28
C PRO A 133 -9.39 -8.93 16.99
N GLY A 134 -9.78 -9.27 18.22
CA GLY A 134 -9.11 -10.27 19.06
C GLY A 134 -8.61 -9.70 20.39
N ASP A 135 -8.64 -10.53 21.43
CA ASP A 135 -8.26 -10.16 22.79
C ASP A 135 -6.78 -10.43 23.12
N THR A 136 -6.06 -11.12 22.22
CA THR A 136 -4.64 -11.45 22.36
C THR A 136 -3.85 -11.00 21.13
N ALA A 137 -2.55 -10.77 21.31
CA ALA A 137 -1.65 -10.45 20.19
C ALA A 137 -1.72 -11.50 19.07
N GLU A 138 -1.80 -12.78 19.43
CA GLU A 138 -1.90 -13.88 18.47
C GLU A 138 -3.22 -13.85 17.69
N ALA A 139 -4.35 -13.59 18.34
CA ALA A 139 -5.64 -13.47 17.66
C ALA A 139 -5.66 -12.29 16.68
N LYS A 140 -5.10 -11.14 17.08
CA LYS A 140 -4.96 -9.96 16.21
C LYS A 140 -4.05 -10.23 15.02
N TRP A 141 -2.93 -10.92 15.24
CA TRP A 141 -2.01 -11.35 14.18
C TRP A 141 -2.71 -12.29 13.18
N GLN A 142 -3.37 -13.34 13.66
CA GLN A 142 -4.09 -14.29 12.83
C GLN A 142 -5.18 -13.60 11.99
N PHE A 143 -5.91 -12.66 12.58
CA PHE A 143 -6.89 -11.84 11.85
C PHE A 143 -6.21 -11.08 10.70
N ILE A 144 -5.14 -10.35 10.98
CA ILE A 144 -4.45 -9.54 9.96
C ILE A 144 -3.89 -10.43 8.84
N GLN A 145 -3.18 -11.50 9.17
CA GLN A 145 -2.59 -12.40 8.19
C GLN A 145 -3.67 -13.05 7.30
N THR A 146 -4.75 -13.55 7.90
CA THR A 146 -5.86 -14.18 7.17
C THR A 146 -6.50 -13.18 6.20
N GLN A 147 -6.79 -11.98 6.67
CA GLN A 147 -7.48 -10.99 5.87
C GLN A 147 -6.60 -10.41 4.74
N LEU A 148 -5.31 -10.19 4.99
CA LEU A 148 -4.36 -9.81 3.93
C LEU A 148 -4.18 -10.94 2.90
N SER A 149 -4.23 -12.19 3.33
CA SER A 149 -4.23 -13.36 2.43
C SER A 149 -5.47 -13.38 1.51
N ARG A 150 -6.65 -13.05 2.04
CA ARG A 150 -7.86 -12.89 1.22
C ARG A 150 -7.72 -11.79 0.17
N PHE A 151 -7.13 -10.65 0.54
CA PHE A 151 -6.81 -9.57 -0.41
C PHE A 151 -5.87 -10.04 -1.53
N ALA A 152 -4.83 -10.81 -1.20
CA ALA A 152 -3.90 -11.36 -2.19
C ALA A 152 -4.51 -12.50 -3.04
N GLY A 153 -5.54 -13.16 -2.52
CA GLY A 153 -6.13 -14.35 -3.14
C GLY A 153 -5.32 -15.64 -2.93
N ARG A 154 -4.39 -15.62 -1.96
CA ARG A 154 -3.57 -16.76 -1.53
C ARG A 154 -3.07 -16.55 -0.11
N ASP A 155 -2.61 -17.61 0.54
CA ASP A 155 -1.96 -17.52 1.85
C ASP A 155 -0.64 -16.75 1.76
N LEU A 156 -0.50 -15.73 2.63
CA LEU A 156 0.74 -14.96 2.80
C LEU A 156 1.51 -15.47 4.00
N SER A 157 2.77 -15.84 3.80
CA SER A 157 3.66 -16.35 4.85
C SER A 157 4.45 -15.21 5.51
N LEU A 158 4.76 -15.38 6.80
CA LEU A 158 5.66 -14.47 7.49
C LEU A 158 7.11 -14.71 7.03
N ASN A 159 7.79 -13.65 6.59
CA ASN A 159 9.22 -13.69 6.32
C ASN A 159 9.98 -13.59 7.65
N GLN A 160 10.40 -14.75 8.17
CA GLN A 160 11.06 -14.83 9.47
C GLN A 160 12.35 -13.99 9.55
N ALA A 161 13.16 -13.99 8.49
CA ALA A 161 14.42 -13.24 8.45
C ALA A 161 14.20 -11.72 8.49
N VAL A 162 13.21 -11.21 7.75
CA VAL A 162 12.82 -9.79 7.80
C VAL A 162 12.23 -9.45 9.18
N TYR A 163 11.32 -10.29 9.69
CA TYR A 163 10.71 -10.07 11.01
C TYR A 163 11.75 -9.98 12.12
N GLU A 164 12.69 -10.93 12.19
CA GLU A 164 13.76 -10.93 13.19
C GLU A 164 14.65 -9.70 13.06
N SER A 165 14.99 -9.31 11.83
CA SER A 165 15.81 -8.12 11.58
C SER A 165 15.10 -6.84 12.01
N GLU A 166 13.82 -6.66 11.64
CA GLU A 166 13.01 -5.51 12.03
C GLU A 166 12.79 -5.47 13.55
N ALA A 167 12.44 -6.60 14.16
CA ALA A 167 12.18 -6.69 15.60
C ALA A 167 13.44 -6.34 16.43
N ALA A 168 14.63 -6.65 15.92
CA ALA A 168 15.89 -6.26 16.58
C ALA A 168 16.19 -4.75 16.51
N THR A 169 15.61 -4.02 15.54
CA THR A 169 15.92 -2.61 15.25
C THR A 169 14.72 -1.65 15.31
N ASN A 170 13.56 -2.11 15.80
CA ASN A 170 12.33 -1.31 15.81
C ASN A 170 12.17 -0.38 17.03
N GLN A 171 13.25 0.00 17.72
CA GLN A 171 13.19 0.81 18.96
C GLN A 171 12.42 2.13 18.76
N ARG A 172 12.49 2.71 17.56
CA ARG A 172 11.71 3.89 17.19
C ARG A 172 10.20 3.62 17.21
N ASN A 173 9.75 2.50 16.64
CA ASN A 173 8.34 2.11 16.66
C ASN A 173 7.87 1.81 18.09
N THR A 174 8.70 1.16 18.91
CA THR A 174 8.41 0.96 20.34
C THR A 174 8.26 2.30 21.07
N GLY A 175 9.14 3.27 20.79
CA GLY A 175 9.03 4.62 21.35
C GLY A 175 7.74 5.33 20.94
N ILE A 176 7.37 5.25 19.65
CA ILE A 176 6.11 5.76 19.13
C ILE A 176 4.91 5.11 19.84
N ALA A 177 4.90 3.79 20.01
CA ALA A 177 3.80 3.09 20.66
C ALA A 177 3.63 3.50 22.13
N LYS A 178 4.72 3.72 22.86
CA LYS A 178 4.68 4.23 24.24
C LYS A 178 4.15 5.66 24.31
N LEU A 179 4.51 6.51 23.35
CA LEU A 179 3.94 7.86 23.26
C LEU A 179 2.45 7.82 22.96
N LEU A 180 2.02 6.98 22.00
CA LEU A 180 0.59 6.77 21.72
C LEU A 180 -0.16 6.29 22.96
N HIS A 181 0.43 5.40 23.75
CA HIS A 181 -0.13 4.95 25.03
C HIS A 181 -0.28 6.09 26.04
N ALA A 182 0.74 6.94 26.19
CA ALA A 182 0.68 8.10 27.09
C ALA A 182 -0.40 9.13 26.71
N TYR A 183 -0.85 9.13 25.44
CA TYR A 183 -1.89 10.00 24.93
C TYR A 183 -3.24 9.28 24.68
N ASP A 184 -3.43 8.05 25.19
CA ASP A 184 -4.65 7.25 25.00
C ASP A 184 -5.05 7.02 23.52
N ARG A 185 -4.04 6.92 22.63
CA ARG A 185 -4.19 6.78 21.17
C ARG A 185 -3.71 5.43 20.63
N ILE A 186 -3.54 4.45 21.52
CA ILE A 186 -3.32 3.05 21.18
C ILE A 186 -4.31 2.21 21.97
N PHE A 187 -4.89 1.21 21.32
CA PHE A 187 -6.10 0.54 21.80
C PHE A 187 -5.82 -0.93 22.20
N PHE A 188 -4.56 -1.20 22.51
CA PHE A 188 -4.04 -2.48 22.99
C PHE A 188 -2.68 -2.24 23.70
N ASP A 189 -2.07 -3.29 24.25
CA ASP A 189 -0.72 -3.18 24.81
C ASP A 189 0.25 -2.63 23.73
N PRO A 190 1.03 -1.57 24.03
CA PRO A 190 1.87 -0.92 23.05
C PRO A 190 3.03 -1.79 22.55
N VAL A 191 3.55 -2.69 23.37
CA VAL A 191 4.63 -3.60 22.98
C VAL A 191 4.07 -4.69 22.06
N GLU A 192 2.95 -5.30 22.44
CA GLU A 192 2.29 -6.33 21.64
C GLU A 192 1.77 -5.78 20.30
N ALA A 193 1.16 -4.59 20.29
CA ALA A 193 0.73 -3.96 19.04
C ALA A 193 1.90 -3.66 18.09
N THR A 194 3.07 -3.29 18.64
CA THR A 194 4.28 -3.08 17.85
C THR A 194 4.80 -4.38 17.26
N ASP A 195 4.75 -5.49 18.01
CA ASP A 195 5.12 -6.82 17.51
C ASP A 195 4.22 -7.26 16.35
N VAL A 196 2.89 -7.16 16.52
CA VAL A 196 1.92 -7.51 15.48
C VAL A 196 2.11 -6.64 14.22
N TYR A 197 2.38 -5.35 14.40
CA TYR A 197 2.68 -4.45 13.27
C TYR A 197 3.99 -4.84 12.56
N THR A 198 5.01 -5.27 13.32
CA THR A 198 6.27 -5.76 12.74
C THR A 198 6.06 -7.04 11.93
N LYS A 199 5.23 -7.97 12.42
CA LYS A 199 4.82 -9.18 11.66
C LYS A 199 4.05 -8.82 10.39
N GLN A 200 3.12 -7.87 10.47
CA GLN A 200 2.37 -7.35 9.32
C GLN A 200 3.30 -6.83 8.21
N CYS A 201 4.31 -6.02 8.55
CA CYS A 201 5.27 -5.51 7.57
C CYS A 201 6.18 -6.60 6.98
N SER A 202 6.26 -7.76 7.63
CA SER A 202 7.16 -8.86 7.27
C SER A 202 6.46 -9.96 6.46
N LEU A 203 5.20 -9.79 6.04
CA LEU A 203 4.53 -10.75 5.16
C LEU A 203 5.17 -10.77 3.76
N ASN A 204 5.41 -11.97 3.22
CA ASN A 204 5.84 -12.16 1.84
C ASN A 204 4.69 -11.89 0.87
N VAL A 205 4.97 -11.08 -0.14
CA VAL A 205 4.09 -10.76 -1.27
C VAL A 205 4.90 -10.70 -2.55
N THR A 206 4.21 -10.73 -3.67
CA THR A 206 4.77 -10.50 -5.01
C THR A 206 4.16 -9.23 -5.62
N ALA A 207 4.74 -8.71 -6.72
CA ALA A 207 4.13 -7.59 -7.43
C ALA A 207 2.74 -7.96 -7.96
N LYS A 208 2.54 -9.23 -8.36
CA LYS A 208 1.23 -9.76 -8.73
C LYS A 208 0.23 -9.75 -7.57
N ASP A 209 0.64 -10.18 -6.38
CA ASP A 209 -0.24 -10.15 -5.21
C ASP A 209 -0.68 -8.72 -4.92
N LEU A 210 0.25 -7.77 -4.86
CA LEU A 210 -0.05 -6.36 -4.61
C LEU A 210 -1.02 -5.79 -5.65
N ALA A 211 -0.88 -6.14 -6.94
CA ALA A 211 -1.80 -5.71 -7.97
C ALA A 211 -3.22 -6.29 -7.79
N VAL A 212 -3.34 -7.55 -7.37
CA VAL A 212 -4.64 -8.18 -7.01
C VAL A 212 -5.26 -7.51 -5.78
N MET A 213 -4.47 -7.25 -4.74
CA MET A 213 -4.92 -6.55 -3.53
C MET A 213 -5.43 -5.14 -3.89
N ALA A 214 -4.71 -4.41 -4.75
CA ALA A 214 -5.12 -3.10 -5.25
C ALA A 214 -6.41 -3.17 -6.09
N ALA A 215 -6.51 -4.16 -6.97
CA ALA A 215 -7.69 -4.36 -7.79
C ALA A 215 -8.92 -4.73 -6.95
N THR A 216 -8.74 -5.37 -5.79
CA THR A 216 -9.81 -5.57 -4.79
C THR A 216 -10.38 -4.24 -4.30
N LEU A 217 -9.52 -3.28 -3.92
CA LEU A 217 -9.97 -1.93 -3.53
C LEU A 217 -10.62 -1.20 -4.71
N ALA A 218 -10.10 -1.38 -5.93
CA ALA A 218 -10.68 -0.82 -7.15
C ALA A 218 -12.07 -1.38 -7.47
N ASN A 219 -12.32 -2.63 -7.07
CA ASN A 219 -13.52 -3.41 -7.35
C ASN A 219 -14.52 -3.39 -6.19
N GLY A 220 -14.51 -2.34 -5.37
CA GLY A 220 -15.46 -2.19 -4.26
C GLY A 220 -15.31 -3.24 -3.16
N GLY A 221 -14.09 -3.75 -2.96
CA GLY A 221 -13.77 -4.66 -1.86
C GLY A 221 -13.93 -6.15 -2.20
N VAL A 222 -14.25 -6.46 -3.46
CA VAL A 222 -14.34 -7.85 -3.95
C VAL A 222 -13.07 -8.21 -4.71
N ASN A 223 -12.38 -9.26 -4.27
CA ASN A 223 -11.18 -9.76 -4.96
C ASN A 223 -11.56 -10.20 -6.38
N PRO A 224 -10.97 -9.61 -7.44
CA PRO A 224 -11.44 -9.85 -8.81
C PRO A 224 -11.07 -11.24 -9.34
N VAL A 225 -10.15 -11.96 -8.70
CA VAL A 225 -9.72 -13.31 -9.08
C VAL A 225 -10.53 -14.36 -8.31
N THR A 226 -10.58 -14.26 -6.98
CA THR A 226 -11.26 -15.26 -6.13
C THR A 226 -12.75 -15.01 -5.99
N ARG A 227 -13.22 -13.80 -6.32
CA ARG A 227 -14.59 -13.30 -6.10
C ARG A 227 -15.00 -13.20 -4.64
N ASP A 228 -14.05 -13.29 -3.72
CA ASP A 228 -14.28 -13.13 -2.30
C ASP A 228 -14.58 -11.66 -1.95
N ALA A 229 -15.65 -11.42 -1.18
CA ALA A 229 -16.03 -10.10 -0.69
C ALA A 229 -15.36 -9.86 0.66
N ILE A 230 -14.40 -8.93 0.70
CA ILE A 230 -13.49 -8.76 1.83
C ILE A 230 -13.91 -7.57 2.69
N ILE A 231 -14.22 -6.45 2.05
CA ILE A 231 -14.73 -5.24 2.71
C ILE A 231 -15.86 -4.61 1.89
N ASP A 232 -16.65 -3.76 2.54
CA ASP A 232 -17.72 -3.03 1.89
C ASP A 232 -17.18 -1.87 1.00
N PRO A 233 -17.89 -1.53 -0.10
CA PRO A 233 -17.45 -0.47 -1.03
C PRO A 233 -17.21 0.89 -0.37
N ILE A 234 -17.98 1.22 0.68
CA ILE A 234 -17.84 2.49 1.41
C ILE A 234 -16.46 2.58 2.10
N HIS A 235 -15.92 1.47 2.61
CA HIS A 235 -14.60 1.47 3.22
C HIS A 235 -13.50 1.61 2.16
N CYS A 236 -13.68 1.04 0.96
CA CYS A 236 -12.77 1.24 -0.16
C CYS A 236 -12.64 2.74 -0.50
N GLN A 237 -13.77 3.45 -0.61
CA GLN A 237 -13.77 4.88 -0.91
C GLN A 237 -12.92 5.69 0.10
N HIS A 238 -13.09 5.44 1.40
CA HIS A 238 -12.35 6.16 2.43
C HIS A 238 -10.86 5.81 2.44
N VAL A 239 -10.51 4.53 2.24
CA VAL A 239 -9.11 4.08 2.15
C VAL A 239 -8.42 4.76 0.97
N LEU A 240 -9.07 4.82 -0.18
CA LEU A 240 -8.55 5.49 -1.37
C LEU A 240 -8.35 6.98 -1.15
N ALA A 241 -9.27 7.66 -0.45
CA ALA A 241 -9.12 9.06 -0.09
C ALA A 241 -7.88 9.29 0.79
N VAL A 242 -7.64 8.43 1.78
CA VAL A 242 -6.45 8.54 2.65
C VAL A 242 -5.15 8.18 1.91
N MET A 243 -5.19 7.21 0.98
CA MET A 243 -4.04 6.91 0.12
C MET A 243 -3.65 8.11 -0.76
N VAL A 244 -4.64 8.86 -1.26
CA VAL A 244 -4.39 10.09 -2.02
C VAL A 244 -3.70 11.16 -1.17
N THR A 245 -4.12 11.36 0.08
CA THR A 245 -3.59 12.45 0.91
C THR A 245 -2.29 12.11 1.63
N ALA A 246 -2.02 10.83 1.91
CA ALA A 246 -0.91 10.43 2.79
C ALA A 246 -0.12 9.19 2.34
N GLY A 247 -0.43 8.64 1.16
CA GLY A 247 0.11 7.35 0.72
C GLY A 247 1.60 7.33 0.35
N LEU A 248 2.13 8.44 -0.16
CA LEU A 248 3.55 8.60 -0.52
C LEU A 248 4.24 9.64 0.37
N TYR A 249 3.82 9.70 1.63
CA TYR A 249 4.46 10.53 2.65
C TYR A 249 4.43 12.03 2.26
N GLU A 250 5.53 12.76 2.44
CA GLU A 250 5.67 14.16 2.03
C GLU A 250 5.45 14.39 0.54
N ASN A 251 5.72 13.38 -0.31
CA ASN A 251 5.59 13.47 -1.76
C ASN A 251 4.17 13.13 -2.25
N SER A 252 3.19 12.94 -1.36
CA SER A 252 1.82 12.59 -1.78
C SER A 252 1.18 13.64 -2.69
N GLY A 253 1.52 14.91 -2.52
CA GLY A 253 1.05 16.01 -3.39
C GLY A 253 1.62 15.92 -4.81
N ASP A 254 2.95 15.82 -4.92
CA ASP A 254 3.65 15.67 -6.21
C ASP A 254 3.21 14.38 -6.92
N TRP A 255 3.09 13.29 -6.17
CA TRP A 255 2.57 12.02 -6.68
C TRP A 255 1.17 12.14 -7.29
N LEU A 256 0.26 12.81 -6.58
CA LEU A 256 -1.10 13.01 -7.04
C LEU A 256 -1.14 13.89 -8.28
N TYR A 257 -0.27 14.90 -8.35
CA TYR A 257 -0.14 15.78 -9.51
C TYR A 257 0.32 15.02 -10.76
N GLU A 258 1.35 14.18 -10.62
CA GLU A 258 1.95 13.43 -11.73
C GLU A 258 1.11 12.24 -12.17
N THR A 259 0.58 11.46 -11.23
CA THR A 259 -0.08 10.18 -11.54
C THR A 259 -1.60 10.27 -11.49
N GLY A 260 -2.15 11.14 -10.64
CA GLY A 260 -3.57 11.20 -10.33
C GLY A 260 -4.14 9.93 -9.71
N LEU A 261 -3.31 9.14 -9.02
CA LEU A 261 -3.69 7.84 -8.47
C LEU A 261 -3.49 7.76 -6.95
N PRO A 262 -4.46 7.22 -6.19
CA PRO A 262 -4.22 6.70 -4.85
C PRO A 262 -3.08 5.69 -4.90
N GLY A 263 -2.05 5.87 -4.06
CA GLY A 263 -0.88 5.01 -4.04
C GLY A 263 -0.34 4.73 -2.64
N LYS A 264 0.52 3.72 -2.52
CA LYS A 264 1.33 3.47 -1.32
C LYS A 264 2.64 2.79 -1.72
N SER A 265 3.74 3.29 -1.19
CA SER A 265 5.08 2.69 -1.31
C SER A 265 5.49 1.93 -0.04
N GLY A 266 6.48 1.05 -0.19
CA GLY A 266 7.19 0.40 0.90
C GLY A 266 8.69 0.34 0.64
N VAL A 267 9.47 0.38 1.71
CA VAL A 267 10.94 0.40 1.68
C VAL A 267 11.59 -0.87 1.11
N SER A 268 10.81 -1.92 0.86
CA SER A 268 11.27 -3.08 0.10
C SER A 268 11.37 -2.80 -1.41
N GLY A 269 10.85 -1.67 -1.89
CA GLY A 269 10.74 -1.36 -3.32
C GLY A 269 9.38 -1.69 -3.93
N GLY A 270 8.44 -2.18 -3.14
CA GLY A 270 7.05 -2.37 -3.54
C GLY A 270 6.29 -1.04 -3.65
N LEU A 271 5.53 -0.86 -4.72
CA LEU A 271 4.63 0.27 -4.91
C LEU A 271 3.29 -0.22 -5.44
N VAL A 272 2.20 0.29 -4.88
CA VAL A 272 0.84 -0.06 -5.29
C VAL A 272 0.04 1.20 -5.63
N THR A 273 -0.77 1.13 -6.68
CA THR A 273 -1.77 2.14 -7.04
C THR A 273 -3.11 1.55 -7.39
N VAL A 274 -4.17 2.33 -7.16
CA VAL A 274 -5.54 1.92 -7.42
C VAL A 274 -6.21 2.90 -8.37
N SER A 275 -6.83 2.38 -9.43
CA SER A 275 -7.72 3.14 -10.31
C SER A 275 -9.15 2.64 -10.09
N PRO A 276 -9.97 3.33 -9.28
CA PRO A 276 -11.34 2.93 -8.95
C PRO A 276 -12.16 2.56 -10.18
N GLY A 277 -12.81 1.39 -10.14
CA GLY A 277 -13.59 0.83 -11.25
C GLY A 277 -12.78 0.14 -12.36
N LYS A 278 -11.49 0.46 -12.52
CA LYS A 278 -10.62 -0.11 -13.57
C LYS A 278 -9.78 -1.28 -13.09
N GLY A 279 -9.04 -1.10 -12.00
CA GLY A 279 -8.10 -2.10 -11.51
C GLY A 279 -7.01 -1.54 -10.60
N GLY A 280 -6.02 -2.39 -10.34
CA GLY A 280 -4.82 -2.09 -9.57
C GLY A 280 -3.57 -2.21 -10.42
N LEU A 281 -2.56 -1.40 -10.10
CA LEU A 281 -1.20 -1.52 -10.63
C LEU A 281 -0.26 -1.69 -9.43
N ALA A 282 0.68 -2.62 -9.55
CA ALA A 282 1.78 -2.71 -8.61
C ALA A 282 3.10 -2.94 -9.32
N THR A 283 4.16 -2.46 -8.69
CA THR A 283 5.54 -2.64 -9.13
C THR A 283 6.41 -3.08 -7.97
N PHE A 284 7.52 -3.72 -8.31
CA PHE A 284 8.59 -4.04 -7.37
C PHE A 284 9.92 -3.72 -8.03
N ALA A 285 10.69 -2.80 -7.45
CA ALA A 285 12.11 -2.64 -7.74
C ALA A 285 12.81 -2.13 -6.47
N PRO A 286 13.82 -2.84 -5.94
CA PRO A 286 14.45 -2.51 -4.65
C PRO A 286 15.08 -1.10 -4.53
N PRO A 287 15.73 -0.54 -5.57
CA PRO A 287 16.35 0.79 -5.45
C PRO A 287 15.32 1.91 -5.21
N LEU A 288 15.54 2.68 -4.15
CA LEU A 288 14.70 3.77 -3.69
C LEU A 288 15.35 5.14 -3.93
N ASP A 289 14.53 6.16 -4.11
CA ASP A 289 14.92 7.56 -4.01
C ASP A 289 15.17 8.00 -2.55
N GLU A 290 15.53 9.26 -2.36
CA GLU A 290 15.79 9.84 -1.03
C GLU A 290 14.55 9.87 -0.12
N ALA A 291 13.34 9.81 -0.70
CA ALA A 291 12.07 9.76 0.03
C ALA A 291 11.62 8.32 0.35
N GLY A 292 12.40 7.31 -0.05
CA GLY A 292 12.12 5.91 0.21
C GLY A 292 11.11 5.28 -0.77
N ASN A 293 10.94 5.84 -1.96
CA ASN A 293 10.05 5.31 -2.99
C ASN A 293 10.85 4.66 -4.12
N SER A 294 10.35 3.54 -4.67
CA SER A 294 11.01 2.85 -5.78
C SER A 294 11.13 3.75 -7.02
N VAL A 295 12.34 3.99 -7.51
CA VAL A 295 12.57 4.90 -8.66
C VAL A 295 11.87 4.38 -9.91
N LYS A 296 12.10 3.10 -10.27
CA LYS A 296 11.43 2.47 -11.41
C LYS A 296 9.92 2.39 -11.22
N GLY A 297 9.48 2.09 -9.99
CA GLY A 297 8.05 1.98 -9.69
C GLY A 297 7.30 3.28 -9.98
N GLN A 298 7.87 4.43 -9.59
CA GLN A 298 7.29 5.74 -9.86
C GLN A 298 7.20 6.04 -11.37
N LEU A 299 8.28 5.81 -12.12
CA LEU A 299 8.34 6.05 -13.57
C LEU A 299 7.33 5.19 -14.34
N VAL A 300 7.25 3.90 -14.01
CA VAL A 300 6.27 2.96 -14.59
C VAL A 300 4.85 3.42 -14.31
N THR A 301 4.57 3.81 -13.06
CA THR A 301 3.22 4.23 -12.67
C THR A 301 2.79 5.51 -13.38
N GLN A 302 3.68 6.50 -13.51
CA GLN A 302 3.39 7.72 -14.28
C GLN A 302 3.05 7.37 -15.74
N PHE A 303 3.92 6.60 -16.40
CA PHE A 303 3.72 6.18 -17.79
C PHE A 303 2.40 5.40 -17.98
N LEU A 304 2.17 4.36 -17.18
CA LEU A 304 0.97 3.53 -17.31
C LEU A 304 -0.30 4.28 -16.92
N SER A 305 -0.23 5.22 -15.97
CA SER A 305 -1.39 6.06 -15.62
C SER A 305 -1.87 6.87 -16.82
N GLU A 306 -0.96 7.47 -17.57
CA GLU A 306 -1.28 8.23 -18.77
C GLU A 306 -1.78 7.34 -19.92
N GLN A 307 -1.04 6.27 -20.22
CA GLN A 307 -1.29 5.44 -21.40
C GLN A 307 -2.56 4.58 -21.26
N LEU A 308 -2.86 4.10 -20.04
CA LEU A 308 -4.07 3.32 -19.76
C LEU A 308 -5.24 4.21 -19.28
N GLY A 309 -5.01 5.51 -19.13
CA GLY A 309 -6.00 6.48 -18.67
C GLY A 309 -6.49 6.21 -17.25
N LEU A 310 -5.59 5.84 -16.33
CA LEU A 310 -5.93 5.49 -14.94
C LEU A 310 -6.17 6.74 -14.07
N ASN A 311 -5.58 7.87 -14.45
CA ASN A 311 -5.63 9.12 -13.69
C ASN A 311 -7.08 9.56 -13.36
N LEU A 312 -7.37 9.74 -12.06
CA LEU A 312 -8.68 10.16 -11.55
C LEU A 312 -9.13 11.55 -12.02
N PHE A 313 -8.17 12.42 -12.32
CA PHE A 313 -8.37 13.82 -12.72
C PHE A 313 -8.21 14.03 -14.22
N ALA A 314 -8.16 12.95 -15.02
CA ALA A 314 -8.09 13.04 -16.47
C ALA A 314 -9.29 13.83 -17.03
N SER A 315 -9.05 15.08 -17.43
CA SER A 315 -10.04 16.00 -17.98
C SER A 315 -9.97 16.03 -19.51
N ARG A 316 -10.41 14.92 -20.15
CA ARG A 316 -10.56 14.85 -21.61
C ARG A 316 -12.07 14.86 -21.97
N PRO A 317 -12.49 15.65 -22.97
CA PRO A 317 -13.88 15.63 -23.43
C PRO A 317 -14.27 14.22 -23.92
N SER A 318 -15.51 13.80 -23.70
CA SER A 318 -16.01 12.55 -24.27
C SER A 318 -16.02 12.66 -25.80
N SER A 319 -15.48 11.67 -26.50
CA SER A 319 -15.53 11.59 -27.96
C SER A 319 -16.92 11.21 -28.50
N GLU A 320 -17.91 11.00 -27.62
CA GLU A 320 -19.32 10.86 -27.99
C GLU A 320 -20.05 12.16 -27.68
N VAL A 321 -20.24 12.99 -28.71
CA VAL A 321 -21.48 13.63 -29.18
C VAL A 321 -21.09 14.47 -30.41
N ILE A 322 -21.33 13.95 -31.61
CA ILE A 322 -21.91 14.59 -32.81
C ILE A 322 -22.12 13.41 -33.79
N GLY A 323 -23.37 12.97 -33.87
CA GLY A 323 -23.85 11.91 -34.75
C GLY A 323 -25.35 11.75 -34.55
#